data_AF-A0A2G9USP8-F1
#
_entry.id   AF-A0A2G9USP8-F1
#
_cell.length_a   1.000
_cell.length_b   1.000
_cell.length_c   1.000
_cell.angle_alpha   90.00
_cell.angle_beta   90.00
_cell.angle_gamma   90.00
#
_symmetry.space_group_name_H-M   'P 1'
#
loop_
_entity.id
_entity.type
_entity.pdbx_description
1 polymer ?
#
loop_
_entity_poly.entity_id
_entity_poly.type
_entity_poly.pdbx_seq_one_letter_code
_entity_poly.pdbx_strand_id
1 'polypeptide(L)'
;MDITVDPPADSWCLIKILATKLFEAIAEDSNRGEYGVVETDGDMWRDHRRFALHVLRDLGLSKDGMEQRVLAEVEAMSEEIKSKKNEKFDMQDIIDVAVGSVINQLLFGYRFDENHVEEFRELKTMLSRQMKETAHPSAVILFMIPGSKRLPYFSNMWKKILSYRDAFYAFFDRQIEAHRKDVDYDSEHTNDYVEAFLKEQKRREADGDFESFKYAS
;
A
#
# COMPACT_ATOMS: atom_id res chain seq x y z
N MET A 1 34.70 -5.04 -22.32
CA MET A 1 34.16 -6.27 -22.94
C MET A 1 33.31 -6.89 -21.85
N ASP A 2 32.09 -6.38 -21.70
CA ASP A 2 31.17 -6.82 -20.65
C ASP A 2 30.65 -8.21 -20.99
N ILE A 3 31.02 -9.18 -20.16
CA ILE A 3 30.48 -10.53 -20.25
C ILE A 3 29.30 -10.58 -19.29
N THR A 4 28.16 -10.05 -19.70
CA THR A 4 26.88 -10.42 -19.10
C THR A 4 26.55 -11.82 -19.61
N VAL A 5 27.07 -12.85 -18.93
CA VAL A 5 26.63 -14.23 -19.13
C VAL A 5 25.17 -14.27 -18.71
N ASP A 6 24.26 -14.35 -19.66
CA ASP A 6 22.84 -14.56 -19.37
C ASP A 6 22.71 -15.85 -18.55
N PRO A 7 22.07 -15.81 -17.37
CA PRO A 7 21.92 -17.00 -16.55
C PRO A 7 21.05 -18.04 -17.29
N PRO A 8 21.36 -19.34 -17.16
CA PRO A 8 20.68 -20.38 -17.91
C PRO A 8 19.17 -20.40 -17.60
N ALA A 9 18.36 -20.83 -18.58
CA ALA A 9 16.90 -20.68 -18.57
C ALA A 9 16.19 -21.33 -17.35
N ASP A 10 16.83 -22.31 -16.73
CA ASP A 10 16.45 -22.98 -15.49
C ASP A 10 16.60 -22.09 -14.24
N SER A 11 17.57 -21.19 -14.23
CA SER A 11 17.82 -20.24 -13.13
C SER A 11 16.67 -19.24 -12.99
N TRP A 12 16.10 -18.79 -14.11
CA TRP A 12 14.91 -17.94 -14.12
C TRP A 12 13.67 -18.66 -13.61
N CYS A 13 13.56 -19.97 -13.88
CA CYS A 13 12.48 -20.80 -13.36
C CYS A 13 12.58 -20.93 -11.83
N LEU A 14 13.77 -21.17 -11.31
CA LEU A 14 14.03 -21.22 -9.87
C LEU A 14 13.77 -19.87 -9.20
N ILE A 15 14.20 -18.75 -9.79
CA ILE A 15 13.92 -17.41 -9.27
C ILE A 15 12.41 -17.13 -9.25
N LYS A 16 11.68 -17.50 -10.30
CA LYS A 16 10.21 -17.37 -10.33
C LYS A 16 9.55 -18.21 -9.25
N ILE A 17 9.92 -19.48 -9.13
CA ILE A 17 9.38 -20.38 -8.08
C ILE A 17 9.70 -19.84 -6.68
N LEU A 18 10.92 -19.34 -6.47
CA LEU A 18 11.35 -18.72 -5.22
C LEU A 18 10.53 -17.46 -4.90
N ALA A 19 10.34 -16.58 -5.88
CA ALA A 19 9.56 -15.36 -5.72
C ALA A 19 8.08 -15.68 -5.43
N THR A 20 7.49 -16.63 -6.15
CA THR A 20 6.10 -17.07 -5.92
C THR A 20 5.93 -17.67 -4.54
N LYS A 21 6.79 -18.61 -4.13
CA LYS A 21 6.72 -19.21 -2.79
C LYS A 21 6.99 -18.22 -1.67
N LEU A 22 7.86 -17.25 -1.89
CA LEU A 22 8.11 -16.17 -0.93
C LEU A 22 6.86 -15.30 -0.78
N PHE A 23 6.20 -14.96 -1.88
CA PHE A 23 4.97 -14.18 -1.88
C PHE A 23 3.82 -14.93 -1.18
N GLU A 24 3.60 -16.20 -1.52
CA GLU A 24 2.63 -17.09 -0.86
C GLU A 24 2.89 -17.19 0.65
N ALA A 25 4.14 -17.40 1.08
CA ALA A 25 4.50 -17.51 2.49
C ALA A 25 4.33 -16.19 3.28
N ILE A 26 4.41 -15.04 2.61
CA ILE A 26 4.14 -13.73 3.21
C ILE A 26 2.62 -13.52 3.35
N ALA A 27 1.84 -13.91 2.34
CA ALA A 27 0.39 -13.78 2.32
C ALA A 27 -0.29 -14.73 3.35
N GLU A 28 0.11 -16.00 3.37
CA GLU A 28 -0.48 -17.04 4.23
C GLU A 28 -0.25 -16.80 5.73
N ASP A 29 0.89 -16.19 6.11
CA ASP A 29 1.22 -15.94 7.52
C ASP A 29 0.81 -14.54 8.00
N SER A 30 0.10 -13.79 7.15
CA SER A 30 -0.48 -12.52 7.54
C SER A 30 -1.65 -12.80 8.50
N ASN A 31 -1.52 -12.43 9.79
CA ASN A 31 -2.64 -12.41 10.74
C ASN A 31 -3.84 -11.57 10.28
N ARG A 32 -3.65 -10.77 9.23
CA ARG A 32 -4.68 -9.94 8.60
C ARG A 32 -5.43 -10.67 7.49
N GLY A 33 -5.03 -11.88 7.08
CA GLY A 33 -5.62 -12.66 5.98
C GLY A 33 -5.29 -12.12 4.59
N GLU A 34 -5.73 -12.83 3.56
CA GLU A 34 -5.56 -12.46 2.14
C GLU A 34 -6.67 -11.48 1.74
N TYR A 35 -6.34 -10.18 1.67
CA TYR A 35 -7.31 -9.13 1.30
C TYR A 35 -6.70 -8.10 0.34
N GLY A 36 -7.55 -7.32 -0.33
CA GLY A 36 -7.13 -6.32 -1.30
C GLY A 36 -6.90 -6.89 -2.70
N VAL A 37 -6.12 -6.18 -3.53
CA VAL A 37 -5.91 -6.56 -4.96
C VAL A 37 -4.61 -7.32 -5.18
N VAL A 38 -3.63 -7.15 -4.27
CA VAL A 38 -2.30 -7.72 -4.42
C VAL A 38 -2.24 -9.14 -3.84
N GLU A 39 -2.86 -9.36 -2.68
CA GLU A 39 -2.76 -10.61 -1.91
C GLU A 39 -3.93 -11.57 -2.14
N THR A 40 -4.95 -11.20 -2.94
CA THR A 40 -6.11 -12.06 -3.22
C THR A 40 -5.98 -12.74 -4.58
N ASP A 41 -6.64 -13.90 -4.69
CA ASP A 41 -6.77 -14.67 -5.93
C ASP A 41 -8.24 -14.98 -6.27
N GLY A 42 -8.46 -15.53 -7.47
CA GLY A 42 -9.76 -16.06 -7.89
C GLY A 42 -10.84 -14.99 -8.09
N ASP A 43 -12.06 -15.28 -7.63
CA ASP A 43 -13.21 -14.39 -7.81
C ASP A 43 -13.12 -13.14 -6.92
N MET A 44 -12.55 -13.26 -5.73
CA MET A 44 -12.34 -12.13 -4.81
C MET A 44 -11.39 -11.08 -5.41
N TRP A 45 -10.29 -11.52 -6.01
CA TRP A 45 -9.38 -10.65 -6.77
C TRP A 45 -10.10 -9.93 -7.92
N ARG A 46 -10.92 -10.67 -8.68
CA ARG A 46 -11.64 -10.12 -9.83
C ARG A 46 -12.61 -9.02 -9.39
N ASP A 47 -13.32 -9.24 -8.29
CA ASP A 47 -14.26 -8.28 -7.72
C ASP A 47 -13.56 -7.03 -7.19
N HIS A 48 -12.53 -7.18 -6.35
CA HIS A 48 -11.76 -6.05 -5.82
C HIS A 48 -11.08 -5.25 -6.93
N ARG A 49 -10.49 -5.92 -7.93
CA ARG A 49 -9.84 -5.26 -9.07
C ARG A 49 -10.85 -4.45 -9.89
N ARG A 50 -12.03 -5.03 -10.20
CA ARG A 50 -13.08 -4.33 -10.96
C ARG A 50 -13.57 -3.12 -10.18
N PHE A 51 -13.90 -3.32 -8.89
CA PHE A 51 -14.32 -2.24 -8.01
C PHE A 51 -13.30 -1.11 -7.97
N ALA A 52 -12.03 -1.44 -7.71
CA ALA A 52 -10.99 -0.42 -7.59
C ALA A 52 -10.80 0.37 -8.89
N LEU A 53 -10.80 -0.30 -10.05
CA LEU A 53 -10.71 0.38 -11.35
C LEU A 53 -11.92 1.27 -11.63
N HIS A 54 -13.12 0.83 -11.25
CA HIS A 54 -14.33 1.65 -11.41
C HIS A 54 -14.27 2.90 -10.55
N VAL A 55 -14.00 2.76 -9.25
CA VAL A 55 -13.92 3.89 -8.32
C VAL A 55 -12.83 4.87 -8.72
N LEU A 56 -11.61 4.38 -9.01
CA LEU A 56 -10.52 5.25 -9.43
C LEU A 56 -10.85 6.02 -10.71
N ARG A 57 -11.51 5.38 -11.69
CA ARG A 57 -11.96 6.05 -12.91
C ARG A 57 -12.93 7.18 -12.61
N ASP A 58 -13.87 6.94 -11.69
CA ASP A 58 -14.90 7.91 -11.30
C ASP A 58 -14.32 9.07 -10.49
N LEU A 59 -13.32 8.81 -9.63
CA LEU A 59 -12.52 9.81 -8.90
C LEU A 59 -11.57 10.64 -9.79
N GLY A 60 -11.56 10.39 -11.10
CA GLY A 60 -10.85 11.20 -12.08
C GLY A 60 -9.56 10.60 -12.63
N LEU A 61 -9.27 9.31 -12.40
CA LEU A 61 -8.07 8.64 -12.93
C LEU A 61 -8.06 8.56 -14.47
N SER A 62 -9.22 8.63 -15.14
CA SER A 62 -9.32 8.65 -16.60
C SER A 62 -9.78 9.99 -17.20
N LYS A 63 -9.83 11.05 -16.39
CA LYS A 63 -10.28 12.40 -16.80
C LYS A 63 -9.19 13.41 -16.45
N ASP A 64 -9.45 14.68 -16.74
CA ASP A 64 -8.57 15.81 -16.40
C ASP A 64 -8.28 15.94 -14.89
N GLY A 65 -9.05 15.26 -14.03
CA GLY A 65 -8.88 15.28 -12.58
C GLY A 65 -7.53 14.75 -12.10
N MET A 66 -7.01 13.65 -12.68
CA MET A 66 -5.68 13.15 -12.30
C MET A 66 -4.57 14.09 -12.75
N GLU A 67 -4.69 14.64 -13.96
CA GLU A 67 -3.74 15.61 -14.49
C GLU A 67 -3.68 16.84 -13.58
N GLN A 68 -4.83 17.38 -13.18
CA GLN A 68 -4.90 18.53 -12.26
C GLN A 68 -4.25 18.23 -10.90
N ARG A 69 -4.47 17.05 -10.33
CA ARG A 69 -3.84 16.65 -9.05
C ARG A 69 -2.32 16.56 -9.18
N VAL A 70 -1.85 15.93 -10.26
CA VAL A 70 -0.40 15.81 -10.52
C VAL A 70 0.23 17.18 -10.77
N LEU A 71 -0.40 18.05 -11.56
CA LEU A 71 0.09 19.39 -11.82
C LEU A 71 0.16 20.23 -10.53
N ALA A 72 -0.85 20.13 -9.66
CA ALA A 72 -0.85 20.83 -8.37
C ALA A 72 0.32 20.38 -7.47
N GLU A 73 0.65 19.09 -7.46
CA GLU A 73 1.80 18.59 -6.71
C GLU A 73 3.13 19.00 -7.36
N VAL A 74 3.23 19.03 -8.69
CA VAL A 74 4.41 19.53 -9.41
C VAL A 74 4.65 21.02 -9.13
N GLU A 75 3.59 21.83 -9.09
CA GLU A 75 3.68 23.24 -8.72
C GLU A 75 4.19 23.41 -7.29
N ALA A 76 3.64 22.66 -6.34
CA ALA A 76 4.08 22.67 -4.94
C ALA A 76 5.55 22.23 -4.79
N MET A 77 5.98 21.19 -5.51
CA MET A 77 7.40 20.79 -5.55
C MET A 77 8.29 21.92 -6.10
N SER A 78 7.84 22.62 -7.14
CA SER A 78 8.59 23.74 -7.72
C SER A 78 8.75 24.89 -6.72
N GLU A 79 7.70 25.20 -5.98
CA GLU A 79 7.73 26.21 -4.92
C GLU A 79 8.66 25.81 -3.78
N GLU A 80 8.60 24.56 -3.33
CA GLU A 80 9.49 24.04 -2.30
C GLU A 80 10.96 24.13 -2.75
N ILE A 81 11.29 23.67 -3.96
CA ILE A 81 12.66 23.76 -4.50
C ILE A 81 13.14 25.22 -4.56
N LYS A 82 12.30 26.14 -5.02
CA LYS A 82 12.65 27.58 -5.08
C LYS A 82 12.87 28.16 -3.69
N SER A 83 12.10 27.72 -2.69
CA SER A 83 12.23 28.18 -1.30
C SER A 83 13.60 27.83 -0.69
N LYS A 84 14.21 26.71 -1.11
CA LYS A 84 15.49 26.24 -0.57
C LYS A 84 16.67 27.11 -0.97
N LYS A 85 16.53 27.98 -1.99
CA LYS A 85 17.41 29.10 -2.47
C LYS A 85 18.93 28.87 -2.63
N ASN A 86 19.57 27.89 -1.98
CA ASN A 86 20.94 27.37 -2.10
C ASN A 86 21.27 26.28 -1.03
N GLU A 87 20.30 25.86 -0.20
CA GLU A 87 20.49 24.79 0.78
C GLU A 87 20.56 23.41 0.12
N LYS A 88 21.31 22.49 0.73
CA LYS A 88 21.25 21.08 0.34
C LYS A 88 19.91 20.50 0.77
N PHE A 89 19.17 19.95 -0.18
CA PHE A 89 17.92 19.25 0.08
C PHE A 89 17.95 17.86 -0.55
N ASP A 90 17.10 16.97 -0.05
CA ASP A 90 16.90 15.64 -0.61
C ASP A 90 15.77 15.70 -1.65
N MET A 91 16.12 15.55 -2.93
CA MET A 91 15.15 15.55 -4.02
C MET A 91 14.21 14.32 -3.95
N GLN A 92 14.68 13.22 -3.38
CA GLN A 92 13.86 12.02 -3.22
C GLN A 92 12.75 12.25 -2.19
N ASP A 93 13.03 12.99 -1.11
CA ASP A 93 12.00 13.33 -0.12
C ASP A 93 10.87 14.16 -0.73
N ILE A 94 11.22 15.20 -1.51
CA ILE A 94 10.24 16.08 -2.19
C ILE A 94 9.37 15.29 -3.17
N ILE A 95 9.98 14.41 -3.98
CA ILE A 95 9.23 13.55 -4.93
C ILE A 95 8.32 12.58 -4.18
N ASP A 96 8.82 11.96 -3.12
CA ASP A 96 8.06 10.96 -2.36
C ASP A 96 6.84 11.62 -1.69
N VAL A 97 6.97 12.82 -1.13
CA VAL A 97 5.86 13.60 -0.56
C VAL A 97 4.81 13.93 -1.62
N ALA A 98 5.23 14.34 -2.82
CA ALA A 98 4.32 14.64 -3.92
C ALA A 98 3.54 13.40 -4.37
N VAL A 99 4.21 12.27 -4.57
CA VAL A 99 3.56 11.01 -4.95
C VAL A 99 2.63 10.52 -3.85
N GLY A 100 3.09 10.57 -2.59
CA GLY A 100 2.29 10.24 -1.42
C GLY A 100 1.04 11.10 -1.33
N SER A 101 1.14 12.38 -1.62
CA SER A 101 0.01 13.32 -1.64
C SER A 101 -1.01 12.99 -2.71
N VAL A 102 -0.59 12.67 -3.94
CA VAL A 102 -1.54 12.24 -4.99
C VAL A 102 -2.29 10.98 -4.56
N ILE A 103 -1.60 9.98 -3.99
CA ILE A 103 -2.21 8.74 -3.52
C ILE A 103 -3.19 9.03 -2.37
N ASN A 104 -2.76 9.81 -1.39
CA ASN A 104 -3.56 10.11 -0.20
C ASN A 104 -4.81 10.94 -0.54
N GLN A 105 -4.71 11.84 -1.52
CA GLN A 105 -5.84 12.57 -2.04
C GLN A 105 -6.89 11.65 -2.69
N LEU A 106 -6.48 10.55 -3.31
CA LEU A 106 -7.41 9.56 -3.88
C LEU A 106 -8.01 8.66 -2.82
N LEU A 107 -7.23 8.32 -1.79
CA LEU A 107 -7.66 7.39 -0.74
C LEU A 107 -8.53 8.05 0.33
N PHE A 108 -8.18 9.26 0.75
CA PHE A 108 -8.76 9.94 1.91
C PHE A 108 -9.13 11.40 1.63
N GLY A 109 -9.03 11.87 0.39
CA GLY A 109 -9.47 13.21 0.00
C GLY A 109 -8.53 14.36 0.37
N TYR A 110 -7.38 14.13 1.01
CA TYR A 110 -6.44 15.20 1.41
C TYR A 110 -4.98 14.93 0.99
N ARG A 111 -4.19 16.00 0.88
CA ARG A 111 -2.75 15.96 0.56
C ARG A 111 -1.88 16.12 1.81
N PHE A 112 -0.64 15.63 1.76
CA PHE A 112 0.32 15.89 2.83
C PHE A 112 0.89 17.30 2.69
N ASP A 113 0.28 18.26 3.37
CA ASP A 113 0.77 19.63 3.47
C ASP A 113 1.86 19.76 4.56
N GLU A 114 2.32 20.99 4.84
CA GLU A 114 3.32 21.25 5.89
C GLU A 114 2.91 20.71 7.28
N ASN A 115 1.62 20.55 7.55
CA ASN A 115 1.12 20.04 8.83
C ASN A 115 1.13 18.51 8.89
N HIS A 116 1.03 17.83 7.75
CA HIS A 116 0.95 16.37 7.66
C HIS A 116 2.19 15.73 7.02
N VAL A 117 3.23 16.51 6.68
CA VAL A 117 4.45 15.97 6.07
C VAL A 117 5.19 15.01 7.00
N GLU A 118 5.16 15.25 8.31
CA GLU A 118 5.79 14.34 9.28
C GLU A 118 5.05 13.01 9.39
N GLU A 119 3.73 13.02 9.26
CA GLU A 119 2.90 11.81 9.19
C GLU A 119 3.30 10.95 7.97
N PHE A 120 3.49 11.57 6.81
CA PHE A 120 4.00 10.88 5.63
C PHE A 120 5.41 10.30 5.85
N ARG A 121 6.33 11.08 6.44
CA ARG A 121 7.69 10.63 6.71
C ARG A 121 7.74 9.46 7.70
N GLU A 122 6.88 9.45 8.71
CA GLU A 122 6.71 8.32 9.62
C GLU A 122 6.21 7.09 8.87
N LEU A 123 5.15 7.23 8.06
CA LEU A 123 4.59 6.14 7.26
C LEU A 123 5.64 5.53 6.30
N LYS A 124 6.37 6.39 5.58
CA LYS A 124 7.47 6.02 4.69
C LYS A 124 8.60 5.30 5.45
N THR A 125 8.92 5.76 6.66
CA THR A 125 9.94 5.14 7.51
C THR A 125 9.52 3.74 7.95
N MET A 126 8.27 3.54 8.35
CA MET A 126 7.72 2.23 8.73
C MET A 126 7.78 1.26 7.53
N LEU A 127 7.34 1.70 6.36
CA LEU A 127 7.39 0.91 5.14
C LEU A 127 8.83 0.56 4.73
N SER A 128 9.74 1.54 4.76
CA SER A 128 11.15 1.33 4.42
C SER A 128 11.83 0.34 5.35
N ARG A 129 11.52 0.40 6.65
CA ARG A 129 12.01 -0.56 7.65
C ARG A 129 11.45 -1.95 7.39
N GLN A 130 10.14 -2.07 7.13
CA GLN A 130 9.53 -3.34 6.78
C GLN A 130 10.21 -3.96 5.56
N MET A 131 10.35 -3.21 4.47
CA MET A 131 10.99 -3.67 3.23
C MET A 131 12.44 -4.11 3.46
N LYS A 132 13.20 -3.34 4.24
CA LYS A 132 14.59 -3.68 4.57
C LYS A 132 14.71 -4.98 5.38
N GLU A 133 13.84 -5.19 6.36
CA GLU A 133 13.85 -6.41 7.17
C GLU A 133 13.38 -7.62 6.35
N THR A 134 12.36 -7.47 5.51
CA THR A 134 11.87 -8.54 4.62
C THR A 134 12.87 -8.89 3.52
N ALA A 135 13.64 -7.92 3.02
CA ALA A 135 14.70 -8.16 2.03
C ALA A 135 15.99 -8.76 2.62
N HIS A 136 16.11 -8.82 3.96
CA HIS A 136 17.29 -9.39 4.58
C HIS A 136 17.39 -10.90 4.28
N PRO A 137 18.57 -11.46 3.94
CA PRO A 137 18.69 -12.87 3.57
C PRO A 137 18.15 -13.86 4.62
N SER A 138 18.19 -13.49 5.91
CA SER A 138 17.58 -14.30 6.98
C SER A 138 16.05 -14.33 6.91
N ALA A 139 15.39 -13.25 6.46
CA ALA A 139 13.94 -13.25 6.28
C ALA A 139 13.52 -14.21 5.17
N VAL A 140 14.31 -14.29 4.09
CA VAL A 140 14.09 -15.30 3.05
C VAL A 140 14.13 -16.74 3.61
N ILE A 141 15.04 -17.03 4.55
CA ILE A 141 15.09 -18.32 5.26
C ILE A 141 13.85 -18.52 6.15
N LEU A 142 13.39 -17.47 6.83
CA LEU A 142 12.18 -17.49 7.67
C LEU A 142 10.95 -17.91 6.86
N PHE A 143 10.75 -17.31 5.68
CA PHE A 143 9.59 -17.57 4.84
C PHE A 143 9.65 -18.91 4.11
N MET A 144 10.85 -19.36 3.71
CA MET A 144 10.99 -20.58 2.92
C MET A 144 11.00 -21.88 3.72
N ILE A 145 11.50 -21.86 4.96
CA ILE A 145 11.67 -23.08 5.76
C ILE A 145 10.51 -23.19 6.76
N PRO A 146 9.58 -24.14 6.59
CA PRO A 146 8.51 -24.37 7.55
C PRO A 146 9.08 -24.69 8.94
N GLY A 147 8.58 -24.02 9.97
CA GLY A 147 9.01 -24.22 11.36
C GLY A 147 10.26 -23.44 11.79
N SER A 148 10.92 -22.69 10.89
CA SER A 148 12.02 -21.78 11.22
C SER A 148 11.64 -20.77 12.31
N LYS A 149 10.37 -20.33 12.31
CA LYS A 149 9.73 -19.43 13.29
C LYS A 149 9.82 -19.92 14.74
N ARG A 150 10.06 -21.22 14.99
CA ARG A 150 10.21 -21.79 16.33
C ARG A 150 11.56 -21.46 16.98
N LEU A 151 12.56 -21.11 16.17
CA LEU A 151 13.87 -20.73 16.67
C LEU A 151 13.82 -19.29 17.22
N PRO A 152 14.43 -19.00 18.39
CA PRO A 152 14.33 -17.68 19.03
C PRO A 152 14.74 -16.50 18.14
N TYR A 153 15.80 -16.66 17.35
CA TYR A 153 16.27 -15.63 16.41
C TYR A 153 15.20 -15.27 15.36
N PHE A 154 14.68 -16.30 14.68
CA PHE A 154 13.68 -16.17 13.64
C PHE A 154 12.32 -15.71 14.19
N SER A 155 11.94 -16.14 15.39
CA SER A 155 10.75 -15.66 16.10
C SER A 155 10.83 -14.16 16.39
N ASN A 156 11.98 -13.67 16.89
CA ASN A 156 12.16 -12.25 17.19
C ASN A 156 12.16 -11.39 15.92
N MET A 157 12.79 -11.89 14.85
CA MET A 157 12.77 -11.23 13.54
C MET A 157 11.35 -11.16 12.98
N TRP A 158 10.58 -12.25 13.07
CA TRP A 158 9.18 -12.28 12.65
C TRP A 158 8.32 -11.24 13.40
N LYS A 159 8.43 -11.20 14.73
CA LYS A 159 7.73 -10.19 15.55
C LYS A 159 8.08 -8.76 15.15
N LYS A 160 9.35 -8.51 14.80
CA LYS A 160 9.81 -7.19 14.35
C LYS A 160 9.21 -6.81 13.00
N ILE A 161 9.20 -7.72 12.02
CA ILE A 161 8.55 -7.52 10.72
C ILE A 161 7.05 -7.21 10.92
N LEU A 162 6.36 -8.02 11.73
CA LEU A 162 4.95 -7.80 12.06
C LEU A 162 4.71 -6.45 12.74
N SER A 163 5.57 -6.03 13.68
CA SER A 163 5.38 -4.74 14.36
C SER A 163 5.45 -3.53 13.42
N TYR A 164 6.32 -3.56 12.39
CA TYR A 164 6.39 -2.47 11.42
C TYR A 164 5.18 -2.48 10.49
N ARG A 165 4.74 -3.67 10.09
CA ARG A 165 3.53 -3.87 9.29
C ARG A 165 2.29 -3.38 10.04
N ASP A 166 2.14 -3.77 11.30
CA ASP A 166 0.97 -3.40 12.11
C ASP A 166 0.96 -1.90 12.41
N ALA A 167 2.12 -1.27 12.64
CA ALA A 167 2.23 0.18 12.76
C ALA A 167 1.86 0.91 11.45
N PHE A 168 2.29 0.37 10.30
CA PHE A 168 1.93 0.91 8.98
C PHE A 168 0.42 0.81 8.74
N TYR A 169 -0.22 -0.32 9.01
CA TYR A 169 -1.68 -0.46 8.83
C TYR A 169 -2.48 0.31 9.88
N ALA A 170 -1.98 0.47 11.11
CA ALA A 170 -2.65 1.27 12.14
C ALA A 170 -2.86 2.73 11.70
N PHE A 171 -2.01 3.25 10.81
CA PHE A 171 -2.25 4.53 10.16
C PHE A 171 -3.56 4.52 9.37
N PHE A 172 -3.70 3.60 8.42
CA PHE A 172 -4.90 3.47 7.58
C PHE A 172 -6.13 3.13 8.42
N ASP A 173 -6.00 2.27 9.44
CA ASP A 173 -7.11 1.90 10.33
C ASP A 173 -7.72 3.13 11.01
N ARG A 174 -6.89 4.08 11.48
CA ARG A 174 -7.36 5.34 12.08
C ARG A 174 -8.09 6.21 11.06
N GLN A 175 -7.59 6.30 9.84
CA GLN A 175 -8.20 7.09 8.79
C GLN A 175 -9.53 6.49 8.33
N ILE A 176 -9.60 5.17 8.16
CA ILE A 176 -10.83 4.44 7.83
C ILE A 176 -11.89 4.65 8.92
N GLU A 177 -11.51 4.55 10.19
CA GLU A 177 -12.42 4.78 11.31
C GLU A 177 -12.93 6.24 11.38
N ALA A 178 -12.09 7.20 11.01
CA ALA A 178 -12.52 8.59 10.88
C ALA A 178 -13.56 8.76 9.76
N HIS A 179 -13.33 8.16 8.59
CA HIS A 179 -14.27 8.21 7.46
C HIS A 179 -15.58 7.51 7.82
N ARG A 180 -15.52 6.35 8.49
CA ARG A 180 -16.71 5.60 8.90
C ARG A 180 -17.68 6.41 9.76
N LYS A 181 -17.20 7.41 10.50
CA LYS A 181 -18.03 8.31 11.32
C LYS A 181 -18.66 9.46 10.54
N ASP A 182 -18.08 9.84 9.41
CA ASP A 182 -18.45 11.01 8.61
C ASP A 182 -19.15 10.64 7.29
N VAL A 183 -19.08 9.38 6.86
CA VAL A 183 -19.67 8.90 5.60
C VAL A 183 -21.19 9.11 5.56
N ASP A 184 -21.63 9.85 4.55
CA ASP A 184 -23.04 9.91 4.15
C ASP A 184 -23.38 8.73 3.23
N TYR A 185 -23.93 7.67 3.83
CA TYR A 185 -24.31 6.45 3.11
C TYR A 185 -25.49 6.61 2.14
N ASP A 186 -26.24 7.71 2.21
CA ASP A 186 -27.43 7.93 1.38
C ASP A 186 -27.11 8.75 0.12
N SER A 187 -25.93 9.38 0.08
CA SER A 187 -25.42 10.10 -1.09
C SER A 187 -24.75 9.17 -2.11
N GLU A 188 -25.11 9.30 -3.39
CA GLU A 188 -24.43 8.64 -4.51
C GLU A 188 -23.03 9.20 -4.79
N HIS A 189 -22.71 10.40 -4.29
CA HIS A 189 -21.41 11.02 -4.51
C HIS A 189 -20.37 10.44 -3.55
N THR A 190 -19.18 10.09 -4.05
CA THR A 190 -18.03 9.64 -3.25
C THR A 190 -16.84 10.54 -3.53
N ASN A 191 -16.24 11.08 -2.48
CA ASN A 191 -15.14 12.03 -2.60
C ASN A 191 -13.77 11.33 -2.67
N ASP A 192 -13.68 10.13 -2.09
CA ASP A 192 -12.48 9.33 -2.00
C ASP A 192 -12.77 7.83 -2.10
N TYR A 193 -11.70 7.05 -2.21
CA TYR A 193 -11.77 5.60 -2.38
C TYR A 193 -12.35 4.89 -1.15
N VAL A 194 -12.01 5.35 0.06
CA VAL A 194 -12.42 4.71 1.31
C VAL A 194 -13.91 4.89 1.54
N GLU A 195 -14.45 6.07 1.27
CA GLU A 195 -15.89 6.34 1.29
C GLU A 195 -16.63 5.42 0.30
N ALA A 196 -16.14 5.29 -0.93
CA ALA A 196 -16.72 4.39 -1.92
C ALA A 196 -16.68 2.92 -1.45
N PHE A 197 -15.57 2.50 -0.84
CA PHE A 197 -15.42 1.14 -0.31
C PHE A 197 -16.40 0.86 0.83
N LEU A 198 -16.56 1.81 1.77
CA LEU A 198 -17.49 1.69 2.89
C LEU A 198 -18.95 1.63 2.43
N LYS A 199 -19.31 2.40 1.39
CA LYS A 199 -20.66 2.34 0.78
C LYS A 199 -20.92 0.99 0.10
N GLU A 200 -19.96 0.50 -0.68
CA GLU A 200 -20.09 -0.81 -1.35
C GLU A 200 -20.15 -1.95 -0.34
N GLN A 201 -19.34 -1.89 0.74
CA GLN A 201 -19.42 -2.84 1.85
C GLN A 201 -20.84 -2.89 2.43
N LYS A 202 -21.41 -1.74 2.80
CA LYS A 202 -22.78 -1.66 3.33
C LYS A 202 -23.83 -2.19 2.34
N ARG A 203 -23.66 -1.91 1.04
CA ARG A 203 -24.56 -2.39 -0.03
C ARG A 203 -24.53 -3.91 -0.12
N ARG A 204 -23.36 -4.53 -0.09
CA ARG A 204 -23.21 -6.00 -0.16
C ARG A 204 -23.69 -6.70 1.10
N GLU A 205 -23.45 -6.12 2.27
CA GLU A 205 -24.00 -6.62 3.53
C GLU A 205 -25.54 -6.64 3.51
N ALA A 206 -26.18 -5.63 2.89
CA ALA A 206 -27.63 -5.60 2.69
C ALA A 206 -28.13 -6.70 1.72
N ASP A 207 -27.32 -7.05 0.72
CA ASP A 207 -27.57 -8.16 -0.21
C ASP A 207 -27.24 -9.56 0.39
N GLY A 208 -26.73 -9.60 1.64
CA GLY A 208 -26.39 -10.82 2.36
C GLY A 208 -24.97 -11.35 2.13
N ASP A 209 -24.10 -10.57 1.46
CA ASP A 209 -22.69 -10.88 1.21
C ASP A 209 -21.78 -10.15 2.20
N PHE A 210 -21.31 -10.88 3.22
CA PHE A 210 -20.44 -10.35 4.29
C PHE A 210 -18.95 -10.65 4.08
N GLU A 211 -18.60 -11.50 3.10
CA GLU A 211 -17.24 -12.03 2.96
C GLU A 211 -16.48 -11.38 1.79
N SER A 212 -17.17 -10.98 0.72
CA SER A 212 -16.49 -10.50 -0.50
C SER A 212 -15.84 -9.12 -0.34
N PHE A 213 -16.32 -8.29 0.59
CA PHE A 213 -15.83 -6.92 0.84
C PHE A 213 -15.48 -6.69 2.31
N LYS A 214 -14.90 -7.72 2.93
CA LYS A 214 -14.32 -7.61 4.27
C LYS A 214 -12.91 -7.02 4.16
N TYR A 215 -12.55 -6.12 5.07
CA TYR A 215 -11.16 -5.67 5.23
C TYR A 215 -10.59 -6.26 6.52
N ALA A 216 -9.27 -6.38 6.57
CA ALA A 216 -8.56 -6.93 7.70
C ALA A 216 -8.57 -5.97 8.91
N SER A 217 -9.51 -6.15 9.84
CA SER A 217 -9.49 -5.46 11.14
C SER A 217 -8.32 -5.94 12.00
#